data_AF-A0A2R6CN31-F1
#
_entry.id   AF-A0A2R6CN31-F1
#
_cell.length_a   1.000
_cell.length_b   1.000
_cell.length_c   1.000
_cell.angle_alpha   90.00
_cell.angle_beta   90.00
_cell.angle_gamma   90.00
#
_symmetry.space_group_name_H-M   'P 1'
#
loop_
_entity.id
_entity.type
_entity.pdbx_description
1 polymer ?
#
loop_
_entity_poly.entity_id
_entity_poly.type
_entity_poly.pdbx_seq_one_letter_code
_entity_poly.pdbx_strand_id
1 'polypeptide(L)'
;MSAQQQQRGQASIPLQPGALYGAGAFVAGYVVTYLLMTIEVSTDTVDNTFEFAGWLFFNAQFVRIEGSGSGTFDVLASLAAADEIGLPSLLFTVAVALVMFAAGYLLVKSSFYPGMTTDEGSVYGASIVVGYLPLAFLGALLFEGSESGLSGGTPDIFAAVLLAGIVFPAIIGAVGGYYAVRSRGG
;
A
#
# COMPACT_ATOMS: atom_id res chain seq x y z
N MET A 1 18.84 9.25 -39.66
CA MET A 1 17.69 9.41 -38.73
C MET A 1 17.36 8.14 -37.93
N SER A 2 18.16 7.08 -38.01
CA SER A 2 17.89 5.76 -37.41
C SER A 2 18.49 5.53 -36.00
N ALA A 3 19.47 6.32 -35.56
CA ALA A 3 20.13 6.13 -34.26
C ALA A 3 19.36 6.76 -33.07
N GLN A 4 18.65 7.87 -33.29
CA GLN A 4 17.88 8.53 -32.23
C GLN A 4 16.56 7.81 -31.89
N GLN A 5 16.02 7.00 -32.80
CA GLN A 5 14.83 6.18 -32.52
C GLN A 5 15.14 4.96 -31.65
N GLN A 6 16.36 4.41 -31.72
CA GLN A 6 16.76 3.27 -30.89
C GLN A 6 16.97 3.63 -29.41
N GLN A 7 17.36 4.88 -29.11
CA GLN A 7 17.54 5.34 -27.72
C GLN A 7 16.22 5.64 -26.99
N ARG A 8 15.15 5.99 -27.73
CA ARG A 8 13.80 6.16 -27.14
C ARG A 8 13.17 4.84 -26.66
N GLY A 9 13.67 3.69 -27.14
CA GLY A 9 13.19 2.37 -26.74
C GLY A 9 13.76 1.84 -25.43
N GLN A 10 14.64 2.59 -24.76
CA GLN A 10 15.24 2.22 -23.47
C GLN A 10 14.83 3.22 -22.39
N ALA A 11 13.53 3.39 -22.17
CA ALA A 11 13.07 3.91 -20.88
C ALA A 11 13.44 2.87 -19.81
N SER A 12 14.65 2.96 -19.28
CA SER A 12 15.09 2.08 -18.19
C SER A 12 14.15 2.32 -17.01
N ILE A 13 13.35 1.31 -16.66
CA ILE A 13 12.48 1.38 -15.49
C ILE A 13 13.37 1.78 -14.30
N PRO A 14 13.07 2.87 -13.59
CA PRO A 14 13.91 3.36 -12.48
C PRO A 14 13.73 2.45 -11.26
N LEU A 15 14.30 1.24 -11.31
CA LEU A 15 14.13 0.22 -10.29
C LEU A 15 14.62 0.69 -8.92
N GLN A 16 15.72 1.44 -8.88
CA GLN A 16 16.30 1.98 -7.64
C GLN A 16 15.38 3.05 -6.99
N PRO A 17 14.99 4.14 -7.69
CA PRO A 17 14.01 5.08 -7.14
C PRO A 17 12.68 4.41 -6.80
N GLY A 18 12.13 3.57 -7.69
CA GLY A 18 10.88 2.85 -7.47
C GLY A 18 10.92 2.01 -6.18
N ALA A 19 12.03 1.31 -5.94
CA ALA A 19 12.21 0.54 -4.71
C ALA A 19 12.21 1.42 -3.45
N LEU A 20 12.88 2.58 -3.48
CA LEU A 20 12.94 3.47 -2.31
C LEU A 20 11.57 4.08 -1.99
N TYR A 21 10.87 4.62 -2.99
CA TYR A 21 9.54 5.20 -2.80
C TYR A 21 8.50 4.14 -2.42
N GLY A 22 8.59 2.93 -2.98
CA GLY A 22 7.76 1.80 -2.61
C GLY A 22 7.97 1.36 -1.17
N ALA A 23 9.22 1.19 -0.75
CA ALA A 23 9.54 0.83 0.62
C ALA A 23 9.09 1.92 1.62
N GLY A 24 9.33 3.19 1.28
CA GLY A 24 8.86 4.32 2.06
C GLY A 24 7.34 4.37 2.16
N ALA A 25 6.61 4.07 1.09
CA ALA A 25 5.15 4.02 1.08
C ALA A 25 4.60 2.91 1.98
N PHE A 26 5.26 1.75 2.02
CA PHE A 26 4.89 0.65 2.93
C PHE A 26 4.98 1.10 4.39
N VAL A 27 6.14 1.62 4.78
CA VAL A 27 6.39 2.08 6.16
C VAL A 27 5.45 3.23 6.53
N ALA A 28 5.30 4.23 5.64
CA ALA A 28 4.40 5.35 5.88
C ALA A 28 2.93 4.92 5.98
N GLY A 29 2.49 3.98 5.13
CA GLY A 29 1.13 3.44 5.16
C GLY A 29 0.84 2.69 6.47
N TYR A 30 1.78 1.87 6.92
CA TYR A 30 1.69 1.19 8.21
C TYR A 30 1.62 2.21 9.37
N VAL A 31 2.51 3.20 9.38
CA VAL A 31 2.52 4.24 10.43
C VAL A 31 1.21 5.04 10.44
N VAL A 32 0.68 5.43 9.29
CA VAL A 32 -0.61 6.13 9.21
C VAL A 32 -1.75 5.26 9.74
N THR A 33 -1.76 3.97 9.39
CA THR A 33 -2.76 3.03 9.89
C THR A 33 -2.65 2.84 11.40
N TYR A 34 -1.43 2.69 11.92
CA TYR A 34 -1.17 2.61 13.36
C TYR A 34 -1.69 3.85 14.09
N LEU A 35 -1.41 5.05 13.57
CA LEU A 35 -1.91 6.29 14.17
C LEU A 35 -3.44 6.35 14.15
N LEU A 36 -4.09 6.00 13.04
CA LEU A 36 -5.55 5.93 12.96
C LEU A 36 -6.13 4.92 13.96
N MET A 37 -5.53 3.73 14.07
CA MET A 37 -5.92 2.74 15.06
C MET A 37 -5.88 3.32 16.47
N THR A 38 -4.79 4.00 16.86
CA THR A 38 -4.67 4.57 18.22
C THR A 38 -5.66 5.70 18.52
N ILE A 39 -6.27 6.30 17.48
CA ILE A 39 -7.31 7.33 17.62
C ILE A 39 -8.69 6.69 17.75
N GLU A 40 -8.95 5.62 16.99
CA GLU A 40 -10.27 4.99 16.89
C GLU A 40 -10.49 3.87 17.91
N VAL A 41 -9.45 3.12 18.23
CA VAL A 41 -9.52 1.91 19.06
C VAL A 41 -8.77 2.13 20.36
N SER A 42 -9.39 1.75 21.47
CA SER A 42 -8.75 1.79 22.78
C SER A 42 -7.61 0.78 22.83
N THR A 43 -6.37 1.23 23.01
CA THR A 43 -5.20 0.33 23.02
C THR A 43 -5.19 -0.62 24.22
N ASP A 44 -5.93 -0.32 25.29
CA ASP A 44 -6.04 -1.15 26.48
C ASP A 44 -6.86 -2.43 26.24
N THR A 45 -7.61 -2.51 25.13
CA THR A 45 -8.41 -3.67 24.75
C THR A 45 -7.76 -4.51 23.65
N VAL A 46 -6.54 -4.17 23.24
CA VAL A 46 -5.79 -4.86 22.18
C VAL A 46 -4.56 -5.52 22.79
N ASP A 47 -4.39 -6.81 22.56
CA ASP A 47 -3.31 -7.60 23.17
C ASP A 47 -1.94 -7.16 22.60
N ASN A 48 -1.84 -6.97 21.28
CA ASN A 48 -0.64 -6.48 20.62
C ASN A 48 -0.96 -5.41 19.57
N THR A 49 -0.80 -4.14 19.94
CA THR A 49 -1.10 -3.01 19.04
C THR A 49 -0.29 -3.01 17.75
N PHE A 50 0.93 -3.57 17.76
CA PHE A 50 1.78 -3.65 16.58
C PHE A 50 1.23 -4.66 15.56
N GLU A 51 0.91 -5.87 16.01
CA GLU A 51 0.33 -6.91 15.14
C GLU A 51 -1.06 -6.50 14.65
N PHE A 52 -1.90 -5.97 15.55
CA PHE A 52 -3.25 -5.54 15.21
C PHE A 52 -3.29 -4.38 14.22
N ALA A 53 -2.40 -3.38 14.36
CA ALA A 53 -2.24 -2.33 13.35
C ALA A 53 -1.81 -2.91 12.00
N GLY A 54 -0.97 -3.95 12.01
CA GLY A 54 -0.59 -4.71 10.83
C GLY A 54 -1.80 -5.35 10.13
N TRP A 55 -2.70 -5.97 10.91
CA TRP A 55 -3.94 -6.54 10.39
C TRP A 55 -4.83 -5.49 9.75
N LEU A 56 -5.04 -4.35 10.42
CA LEU A 56 -5.82 -3.24 9.87
C LEU A 56 -5.18 -2.68 8.59
N PHE A 57 -3.85 -2.59 8.54
CA PHE A 57 -3.12 -2.09 7.38
C PHE A 57 -3.25 -3.00 6.15
N PHE A 58 -3.18 -4.32 6.34
CA PHE A 58 -3.44 -5.29 5.27
C PHE A 58 -4.92 -5.29 4.86
N ASN A 59 -5.82 -5.22 5.83
CA ASN A 59 -7.25 -5.20 5.59
C ASN A 59 -7.74 -3.94 4.88
N ALA A 60 -7.10 -2.78 5.15
CA ALA A 60 -7.30 -1.55 4.39
C ALA A 60 -6.98 -1.70 2.90
N GLN A 61 -6.17 -2.69 2.52
CA GLN A 61 -5.80 -3.04 1.14
C GLN A 61 -6.54 -4.29 0.64
N PHE A 62 -7.68 -4.60 1.26
CA PHE A 62 -8.57 -5.73 0.91
C PHE A 62 -8.00 -7.13 1.20
N VAL A 63 -6.96 -7.23 2.04
CA VAL A 63 -6.40 -8.50 2.48
C VAL A 63 -7.15 -8.95 3.75
N ARG A 64 -7.68 -10.17 3.73
CA ARG A 64 -8.35 -10.73 4.91
C ARG A 64 -7.34 -11.36 5.84
N ILE A 65 -7.72 -11.47 7.11
CA ILE A 65 -6.91 -12.14 8.11
C ILE A 65 -7.43 -13.57 8.25
N GLU A 66 -6.53 -14.54 8.18
CA GLU A 66 -6.76 -15.96 8.40
C GLU A 66 -6.61 -16.25 9.89
N GLY A 67 -7.57 -16.95 10.48
CA GLY A 67 -7.42 -17.49 11.83
C GLY A 67 -6.90 -18.93 11.82
N SER A 68 -6.62 -19.48 12.99
CA SER A 68 -6.32 -20.91 13.16
C SER A 68 -7.48 -21.85 12.79
N GLY A 69 -8.71 -21.36 12.77
CA GLY A 69 -9.85 -22.03 12.13
C GLY A 69 -9.91 -21.70 10.64
N SER A 70 -10.49 -22.56 9.80
CA SER A 70 -10.51 -22.45 8.33
C SER A 70 -11.32 -21.26 7.75
N GLY A 71 -11.41 -20.14 8.47
CA GLY A 71 -12.14 -18.94 8.10
C GLY A 71 -11.22 -17.73 7.98
N THR A 72 -11.58 -16.84 7.06
CA THR A 72 -10.99 -15.50 6.92
C THR A 72 -11.95 -14.46 7.46
N PHE A 73 -11.45 -13.39 8.08
CA PHE A 73 -12.27 -12.30 8.59
C PHE A 73 -11.79 -10.94 8.09
N ASP A 74 -12.76 -10.02 8.00
CA ASP A 74 -12.55 -8.62 7.64
C ASP A 74 -12.58 -7.80 8.94
N VAL A 75 -11.40 -7.40 9.41
CA VAL A 75 -11.24 -6.76 10.72
C VAL A 75 -11.94 -5.41 10.76
N LEU A 76 -11.76 -4.58 9.72
CA LEU A 76 -12.40 -3.26 9.67
C LEU A 76 -13.92 -3.37 9.59
N ALA A 77 -14.46 -4.31 8.83
CA ALA A 77 -15.90 -4.54 8.79
C ALA A 77 -16.44 -5.06 10.12
N SER A 78 -15.68 -5.92 10.82
CA SER A 78 -16.06 -6.46 12.13
C SER A 78 -16.08 -5.37 13.21
N LEU A 79 -15.06 -4.51 13.23
CA LEU A 79 -15.00 -3.36 14.14
C LEU A 79 -16.14 -2.37 13.86
N ALA A 80 -16.40 -2.06 12.59
CA ALA A 80 -17.52 -1.19 12.21
C ALA A 80 -18.87 -1.77 12.62
N ALA A 81 -19.08 -3.08 12.46
CA ALA A 81 -20.31 -3.76 12.86
C ALA A 81 -20.50 -3.81 14.39
N ALA A 82 -19.40 -3.79 15.14
CA ALA A 82 -19.39 -3.76 16.60
C ALA A 82 -19.46 -2.33 17.19
N ASP A 83 -19.47 -1.29 16.34
CA ASP A 83 -19.43 0.13 16.75
C ASP A 83 -18.16 0.48 17.57
N GLU A 84 -17.07 -0.24 17.31
CA GLU A 84 -15.76 -0.07 17.97
C GLU A 84 -14.86 0.96 17.25
N ILE A 85 -15.29 1.45 16.09
CA ILE A 85 -14.64 2.55 15.36
C ILE A 85 -15.69 3.60 15.01
N GLY A 86 -15.40 4.87 15.28
CA GLY A 86 -16.31 5.98 14.97
C GLY A 86 -16.17 6.46 13.53
N LEU A 87 -14.98 6.27 12.94
CA LEU A 87 -14.72 6.59 11.54
C LEU A 87 -15.20 5.48 10.60
N PRO A 88 -15.65 5.84 9.38
CA PRO A 88 -15.94 4.85 8.34
C PRO A 88 -14.71 3.99 8.06
N SER A 89 -14.88 2.67 8.01
CA SER A 89 -13.81 1.72 7.66
C SER A 89 -13.07 2.08 6.36
N LEU A 90 -13.80 2.65 5.39
CA LEU A 90 -13.25 3.13 4.12
C LEU A 90 -12.14 4.21 4.30
N LEU A 91 -12.13 4.95 5.40
CA LEU A 91 -11.13 5.98 5.67
C LEU A 91 -9.72 5.38 5.81
N PHE A 92 -9.58 4.17 6.36
CA PHE A 92 -8.30 3.46 6.42
C PHE A 92 -7.80 3.14 5.01
N THR A 93 -8.65 2.59 4.14
CA THR A 93 -8.33 2.32 2.74
C THR A 93 -7.93 3.59 2.00
N VAL A 94 -8.67 4.69 2.18
CA VAL A 94 -8.36 5.99 1.57
C VAL A 94 -7.03 6.52 2.07
N ALA A 95 -6.75 6.44 3.37
CA ALA A 95 -5.50 6.90 3.95
C ALA A 95 -4.28 6.16 3.35
N VAL A 96 -4.34 4.82 3.28
CA VAL A 96 -3.28 4.02 2.65
C VAL A 96 -3.16 4.34 1.16
N ALA A 97 -4.28 4.44 0.43
CA ALA A 97 -4.28 4.83 -0.98
C ALA A 97 -3.63 6.21 -1.21
N LEU A 98 -3.91 7.20 -0.36
CA LEU A 98 -3.30 8.52 -0.46
C LEU A 98 -1.78 8.48 -0.27
N VAL A 99 -1.28 7.65 0.64
CA VAL A 99 0.17 7.45 0.82
C VAL A 99 0.79 6.87 -0.46
N MET A 100 0.17 5.85 -1.06
CA MET A 100 0.68 5.27 -2.31
C MET A 100 0.61 6.22 -3.49
N PHE A 101 -0.49 6.97 -3.59
CA PHE A 101 -0.68 8.00 -4.60
C PHE A 101 0.43 9.06 -4.48
N ALA A 102 0.69 9.53 -3.25
CA ALA A 102 1.75 10.48 -2.97
C ALA A 102 3.13 9.91 -3.34
N ALA A 103 3.40 8.64 -3.03
CA ALA A 103 4.67 8.00 -3.38
C ALA A 103 4.89 7.94 -4.90
N GLY A 104 3.89 7.47 -5.66
CA GLY A 104 3.95 7.45 -7.14
C GLY A 104 4.08 8.86 -7.73
N TYR A 105 3.32 9.82 -7.20
CA TYR A 105 3.39 11.23 -7.61
C TYR A 105 4.77 11.82 -7.36
N LEU A 106 5.34 11.63 -6.18
CA LEU A 106 6.64 12.19 -5.79
C LEU A 106 7.79 11.55 -6.57
N LEU A 107 7.72 10.25 -6.85
CA LEU A 107 8.67 9.53 -7.69
C LEU A 107 8.74 10.10 -9.11
N VAL A 108 7.58 10.27 -9.75
CA VAL A 108 7.52 10.87 -11.09
C VAL A 108 7.91 12.34 -11.04
N LYS A 109 7.53 13.05 -9.97
CA LYS A 109 7.89 14.46 -9.79
C LYS A 109 9.41 14.66 -9.75
N SER A 110 10.14 13.76 -9.09
CA SER A 110 11.60 13.80 -8.93
C SER A 110 12.36 13.27 -10.16
N SER A 111 11.73 12.42 -10.97
CA SER A 111 12.32 11.80 -12.17
C SER A 111 11.87 12.45 -13.48
N PHE A 112 11.21 13.61 -13.40
CA PHE A 112 10.58 14.26 -14.54
C PHE A 112 11.62 14.79 -15.54
N TYR A 113 11.31 14.63 -16.84
CA TYR A 113 12.08 15.25 -17.93
C TYR A 113 11.14 15.89 -18.97
N PRO A 114 11.60 16.92 -19.70
CA PRO A 114 10.82 17.56 -20.74
C PRO A 114 10.37 16.57 -21.82
N GLY A 115 9.07 16.53 -22.10
CA GLY A 115 8.48 15.63 -23.09
C GLY A 115 8.01 14.27 -22.55
N MET A 116 8.13 14.02 -21.24
CA MET A 116 7.52 12.84 -20.61
C MET A 116 6.01 12.83 -20.82
N THR A 117 5.48 11.70 -21.29
CA THR A 117 4.05 11.47 -21.53
C THR A 117 3.32 11.02 -20.25
N THR A 118 2.01 11.17 -20.21
CA THR A 118 1.18 10.68 -19.09
C THR A 118 1.24 9.16 -18.94
N ASP A 119 1.42 8.44 -20.04
CA ASP A 119 1.53 6.98 -20.05
C ASP A 119 2.86 6.55 -19.41
N GLU A 120 3.97 7.20 -19.78
CA GLU A 120 5.27 7.00 -19.13
C GLU A 120 5.21 7.35 -17.63
N GLY A 121 4.55 8.44 -17.26
CA GLY A 121 4.33 8.80 -15.86
C GLY A 121 3.56 7.72 -15.08
N SER A 122 2.54 7.12 -15.69
CA SER A 122 1.77 6.03 -15.08
C SER A 122 2.63 4.78 -14.86
N VAL A 123 3.45 4.40 -15.85
CA VAL A 123 4.39 3.27 -15.74
C VAL A 123 5.45 3.52 -14.67
N TYR A 124 6.01 4.73 -14.61
CA TYR A 124 6.96 5.12 -13.56
C TYR A 124 6.32 5.08 -12.17
N GLY A 125 5.11 5.60 -12.03
CA GLY A 125 4.36 5.58 -10.77
C GLY A 125 4.06 4.16 -10.28
N ALA A 126 3.72 3.24 -11.19
CA ALA A 126 3.50 1.83 -10.86
C ALA A 126 4.78 1.11 -10.38
N SER A 127 5.97 1.62 -10.70
CA SER A 127 7.24 0.99 -10.30
C SER A 127 7.49 0.97 -8.79
N ILE A 128 6.70 1.68 -7.99
CA ILE A 128 6.74 1.58 -6.51
C ILE A 128 6.46 0.15 -6.01
N VAL A 129 5.75 -0.67 -6.81
CA VAL A 129 5.54 -2.11 -6.54
C VAL A 129 6.85 -2.82 -6.22
N VAL A 130 7.95 -2.46 -6.89
CA VAL A 130 9.25 -3.13 -6.73
C VAL A 130 9.75 -3.07 -5.28
N GLY A 131 9.55 -1.94 -4.60
CA GLY A 131 9.93 -1.78 -3.20
C GLY A 131 8.86 -2.21 -2.21
N TYR A 132 7.59 -2.05 -2.59
CA TYR A 132 6.47 -2.35 -1.72
C TYR A 132 6.24 -3.87 -1.57
N LEU A 133 6.33 -4.62 -2.67
CA LEU A 133 6.08 -6.06 -2.73
C LEU A 133 6.88 -6.90 -1.71
N PRO A 134 8.22 -6.78 -1.62
CA PRO A 134 8.98 -7.59 -0.66
C PRO A 134 8.61 -7.26 0.79
N LEU A 135 8.29 -6.00 1.08
CA LEU A 135 7.84 -5.60 2.42
C LEU A 135 6.41 -6.06 2.71
N ALA A 136 5.52 -6.10 1.72
CA ALA A 136 4.19 -6.68 1.87
C ALA A 136 4.27 -8.17 2.20
N PHE A 137 5.15 -8.91 1.51
CA PHE A 137 5.40 -10.30 1.86
C PHE A 137 5.95 -10.46 3.28
N LEU A 138 7.01 -9.71 3.64
CA LEU A 138 7.60 -9.79 4.98
C LEU A 138 6.65 -9.32 6.08
N GLY A 139 5.83 -8.30 5.82
CA GLY A 139 4.84 -7.78 6.74
C GLY A 139 3.74 -8.80 7.02
N ALA A 140 3.28 -9.53 5.99
CA ALA A 140 2.29 -10.60 6.19
C ALA A 140 2.82 -11.69 7.14
N LEU A 141 4.10 -12.03 7.04
CA LEU A 141 4.75 -12.98 7.96
C LEU A 141 5.01 -12.38 9.34
N LEU A 142 5.30 -11.08 9.41
CA LEU A 142 5.65 -10.39 10.64
C LEU A 142 4.44 -10.11 11.53
N PHE A 143 3.27 -9.88 10.94
CA PHE A 143 2.03 -9.60 11.67
C PHE A 143 1.22 -10.87 11.95
N GLU A 144 1.90 -11.99 12.20
CA GLU A 144 1.26 -13.14 12.82
C GLU A 144 1.07 -12.84 14.31
N GLY A 145 -0.18 -12.86 14.77
CA GLY A 145 -0.53 -12.44 16.13
C GLY A 145 -1.70 -13.19 16.71
N SER A 146 -2.03 -12.90 17.97
CA SER A 146 -3.23 -13.44 18.62
C SER A 146 -3.93 -12.32 19.38
N GLU A 147 -5.25 -12.26 19.24
CA GLU A 147 -6.11 -11.32 19.96
C GLU A 147 -7.18 -12.11 20.71
N SER A 148 -7.72 -11.56 21.79
CA SER A 148 -8.73 -12.24 22.61
C SER A 148 -9.87 -12.86 21.77
N GLY A 149 -9.91 -14.20 21.72
CA GLY A 149 -10.89 -14.97 20.93
C GLY A 149 -10.43 -15.42 19.54
N LEU A 150 -9.26 -14.97 19.08
CA LEU A 150 -8.63 -15.38 17.84
C LEU A 150 -7.14 -15.70 18.05
N SER A 151 -6.82 -17.00 18.04
CA SER A 151 -5.43 -17.45 18.08
C SER A 151 -4.84 -17.59 16.67
N GLY A 152 -3.61 -17.11 16.49
CA GLY A 152 -2.84 -17.28 15.25
C GLY A 152 -3.43 -16.56 14.05
N GLY A 153 -3.92 -15.33 14.24
CA GLY A 153 -4.35 -14.46 13.14
C GLY A 153 -3.16 -14.04 12.28
N THR A 154 -3.24 -14.23 10.97
CA THR A 154 -2.21 -13.80 10.01
C THR A 154 -2.86 -13.25 8.73
N PRO A 155 -2.32 -12.19 8.11
CA PRO A 155 -2.77 -11.80 6.78
C PRO A 155 -2.65 -12.96 5.77
N ASP A 156 -3.71 -13.22 4.99
CA ASP A 156 -3.67 -14.18 3.88
C ASP A 156 -2.47 -13.86 2.98
N ILE A 157 -1.46 -14.73 2.96
CA ILE A 157 -0.18 -14.46 2.29
C ILE A 157 -0.39 -14.28 0.78
N PHE A 158 -1.30 -15.05 0.18
CA PHE A 158 -1.58 -14.96 -1.25
C PHE A 158 -2.21 -13.60 -1.59
N ALA A 159 -3.22 -13.17 -0.84
CA ALA A 159 -3.85 -11.86 -0.98
C ALA A 159 -2.89 -10.72 -0.58
N ALA A 160 -2.03 -10.91 0.42
CA ALA A 160 -1.01 -9.94 0.80
C ALA A 160 -0.01 -9.68 -0.33
N VAL A 161 0.43 -10.73 -1.02
CA VAL A 161 1.33 -10.57 -2.18
C VAL A 161 0.57 -10.02 -3.38
N LEU A 162 -0.60 -10.56 -3.72
CA LEU A 162 -1.34 -10.19 -4.92
C LEU A 162 -2.00 -8.82 -4.80
N LEU A 163 -2.84 -8.61 -3.78
CA LEU A 163 -3.63 -7.39 -3.63
C LEU A 163 -2.77 -6.27 -3.04
N ALA A 164 -2.25 -6.44 -1.82
CA ALA A 164 -1.46 -5.39 -1.16
C ALA A 164 -0.08 -5.20 -1.80
N GLY A 165 0.57 -6.28 -2.25
CA GLY A 165 1.91 -6.22 -2.81
C GLY A 165 1.99 -5.75 -4.26
N ILE A 166 0.97 -6.05 -5.09
CA ILE A 166 1.00 -5.80 -6.54
C ILE A 166 -0.15 -4.90 -6.97
N VAL A 167 -1.39 -5.36 -6.87
CA VAL A 167 -2.54 -4.71 -7.51
C VAL A 167 -2.78 -3.30 -6.96
N PHE A 168 -2.84 -3.17 -5.64
CA PHE A 168 -3.12 -1.91 -4.96
C PHE A 168 -2.02 -0.85 -5.22
N PRO A 169 -0.71 -1.12 -4.97
CA PRO A 169 0.38 -0.21 -5.31
C PRO A 169 0.45 0.12 -6.80
N ALA A 170 0.24 -0.86 -7.69
CA ALA A 170 0.36 -0.65 -9.12
C ALA A 170 -0.69 0.35 -9.62
N ILE A 171 -1.95 0.15 -9.24
CA ILE A 171 -3.06 1.01 -9.68
C ILE A 171 -2.89 2.41 -9.09
N ILE A 172 -2.76 2.51 -7.77
CA ILE A 172 -2.77 3.81 -7.09
C ILE A 172 -1.48 4.59 -7.37
N GLY A 173 -0.33 3.91 -7.41
CA GLY A 173 0.94 4.49 -7.81
C GLY A 173 0.93 5.01 -9.25
N ALA A 174 0.33 4.25 -10.19
CA ALA A 174 0.17 4.69 -11.57
C ALA A 174 -0.68 5.96 -11.67
N VAL A 175 -1.80 6.03 -10.93
CA VAL A 175 -2.65 7.22 -10.87
C VAL A 175 -1.86 8.42 -10.33
N GLY A 176 -1.08 8.24 -9.26
CA GLY A 176 -0.18 9.29 -8.75
C GLY A 176 0.81 9.79 -9.81
N GLY A 177 1.43 8.88 -10.55
CA GLY A 177 2.36 9.20 -11.63
C GLY A 177 1.71 9.95 -12.80
N TYR A 178 0.52 9.53 -13.22
CA TYR A 178 -0.28 10.22 -14.24
C TYR A 178 -0.51 11.70 -13.88
N TYR A 179 -0.96 11.97 -12.65
CA TYR A 179 -1.23 13.34 -12.20
C TYR A 179 0.03 14.18 -12.05
N ALA A 180 1.18 13.58 -11.75
CA ALA A 180 2.46 14.29 -11.66
C ALA A 180 2.93 14.84 -13.02
N VAL A 181 2.66 14.13 -14.12
CA VAL A 181 2.93 14.63 -15.48
C VAL A 181 1.88 15.66 -15.87
N ARG A 182 0.59 15.36 -15.65
CA ARG A 182 -0.53 16.24 -16.00
C ARG A 182 -0.43 17.62 -15.35
N SER A 183 0.03 17.71 -14.10
CA SER A 183 0.16 18.99 -13.38
C SER A 183 1.24 19.91 -13.93
N ARG A 184 2.11 19.43 -14.84
CA ARG A 184 3.19 20.19 -15.48
C ARG A 184 2.96 20.52 -16.96
N GLY A 185 1.99 19.87 -17.59
CA GLY A 185 1.66 20.05 -19.01
C GLY A 185 0.58 21.10 -19.29
N GLY A 186 0.37 22.05 -18.38
CA GLY A 186 -0.55 23.18 -18.53
C GLY A 186 0.17 24.48 -18.87
#